data_AF-A0A346R3V2-F1
#
_entry.id   AF-A0A346R3V2-F1
#
_cell.length_a   1.000
_cell.length_b   1.000
_cell.length_c   1.000
_cell.angle_alpha   90.00
_cell.angle_beta   90.00
_cell.angle_gamma   90.00
#
_symmetry.space_group_name_H-M   'P 1'
#
loop_
_entity.id
_entity.type
_entity.pdbx_description
1 polymer ?
#
loop_
_entity_poly.entity_id
_entity_poly.type
_entity_poly.pdbx_seq_one_letter_code
_entity_poly.pdbx_strand_id
1 'polypeptide(L)'
;MFDKLAQAARNNTQDMLDCTDRSAEETALAYSGSDRFLGVSQIKSADAEAYMADRTIVSYDFNRHGTQIEYTAADGTAHLWYPGNERILHGRWKVERQEKSTEACFAYGKNTHNPQTGHEGAGFECGPFKKAQYFDVDSVQGDAFGLAASQGSVKPLPDQAVKPYVPSCLPFVKPYRTNGKSPIEHLLEDLGKAS
;
A
#
# COMPACT_ATOMS: atom_id res chain seq x y z
N MET A 1 -10.13 38.51 -28.17
CA MET A 1 -9.79 37.12 -28.55
C MET A 1 -8.93 36.41 -27.49
N PHE A 2 -8.14 37.14 -26.69
CA PHE A 2 -7.32 36.58 -25.60
C PHE A 2 -8.11 36.19 -24.32
N ASP A 3 -9.33 36.70 -24.12
CA ASP A 3 -10.11 36.38 -22.91
C ASP A 3 -10.74 34.97 -22.91
N LYS A 4 -11.02 34.38 -24.08
CA LYS A 4 -11.63 33.04 -24.15
C LYS A 4 -10.65 31.92 -23.80
N LEU A 5 -9.36 32.11 -24.05
CA LEU A 5 -8.32 31.14 -23.67
C LEU A 5 -8.00 31.22 -22.17
N ALA A 6 -8.05 32.42 -21.58
CA ALA A 6 -7.90 32.59 -20.14
C ALA A 6 -9.10 32.03 -19.35
N GLN A 7 -10.31 32.07 -19.92
CA GLN A 7 -11.50 31.49 -19.30
C GLN A 7 -11.56 29.96 -19.44
N ALA A 8 -11.06 29.40 -20.55
CA ALA A 8 -10.88 27.95 -20.69
C ALA A 8 -9.81 27.38 -19.73
N ALA A 9 -8.74 28.14 -19.44
CA ALA A 9 -7.74 27.76 -18.45
C ALA A 9 -8.25 27.86 -17.00
N ARG A 10 -9.12 28.84 -16.69
CA ARG A 10 -9.78 28.99 -15.37
C ARG A 10 -10.88 27.95 -15.14
N ASN A 11 -11.64 27.59 -16.17
CA ASN A 11 -12.67 26.57 -16.06
C ASN A 11 -12.10 25.15 -15.88
N ASN A 12 -10.80 24.94 -16.17
CA ASN A 12 -10.12 23.65 -15.98
C ASN A 12 -9.33 23.57 -14.65
N THR A 13 -9.37 24.63 -13.83
CA THR A 13 -8.74 24.66 -12.50
C THR A 13 -9.76 24.64 -11.35
N GLN A 14 -11.05 24.73 -11.67
CA GLN A 14 -12.14 24.75 -10.68
C GLN A 14 -12.79 23.37 -10.44
N ASP A 15 -12.54 22.37 -11.31
CA ASP A 15 -12.88 20.95 -11.05
C ASP A 15 -11.81 20.23 -10.21
N MET A 16 -10.86 21.00 -9.68
CA MET A 16 -9.87 20.56 -8.70
C MET A 16 -10.37 21.07 -7.33
N LEU A 17 -10.63 20.14 -6.40
CA LEU A 17 -10.97 20.36 -4.98
C LEU A 17 -12.46 20.22 -4.62
N ASP A 18 -13.01 19.02 -4.76
CA ASP A 18 -13.96 18.53 -3.76
C ASP A 18 -13.56 17.13 -3.31
N CYS A 19 -12.87 17.04 -2.17
CA CYS A 19 -12.41 15.80 -1.57
C CYS A 19 -13.56 14.98 -0.93
N THR A 20 -14.82 15.41 -1.07
CA THR A 20 -16.00 14.67 -0.60
C THR A 20 -16.58 13.72 -1.64
N ASP A 21 -16.06 13.73 -2.87
CA ASP A 21 -16.55 12.87 -3.95
C ASP A 21 -16.01 11.43 -3.82
N ARG A 22 -16.93 10.45 -3.84
CA ARG A 22 -16.65 9.01 -3.71
C ARG A 22 -15.95 8.41 -4.95
N SER A 23 -15.72 9.22 -5.96
CA SER A 23 -15.12 8.82 -7.24
C SER A 23 -13.73 8.21 -7.10
N ALA A 24 -12.95 8.52 -6.05
CA ALA A 24 -11.65 7.90 -5.84
C ALA A 24 -11.70 6.50 -5.23
N GLU A 25 -12.68 6.19 -4.38
CA GLU A 25 -12.94 4.82 -3.94
C GLU A 25 -13.43 4.01 -5.13
N GLU A 26 -14.40 4.51 -5.90
CA GLU A 26 -14.86 3.87 -7.15
C GLU A 26 -13.73 3.69 -8.18
N THR A 27 -12.83 4.68 -8.29
CA THR A 27 -11.61 4.58 -9.11
C THR A 27 -10.68 3.52 -8.54
N ALA A 28 -10.29 3.57 -7.28
CA ALA A 28 -9.44 2.56 -6.65
C ALA A 28 -10.02 1.14 -6.80
N LEU A 29 -11.34 0.99 -6.66
CA LEU A 29 -12.09 -0.23 -6.91
C LEU A 29 -11.99 -0.68 -8.37
N ALA A 30 -12.29 0.20 -9.34
CA ALA A 30 -12.19 -0.08 -10.77
C ALA A 30 -10.76 -0.45 -11.22
N TYR A 31 -9.74 0.11 -10.56
CA TYR A 31 -8.34 -0.19 -10.81
C TYR A 31 -7.88 -1.47 -10.10
N SER A 32 -8.39 -1.78 -8.90
CA SER A 32 -8.01 -2.98 -8.13
C SER A 32 -8.41 -4.29 -8.81
N GLY A 33 -9.49 -4.27 -9.60
CA GLY A 33 -10.05 -5.42 -10.30
C GLY A 33 -9.77 -5.48 -11.81
N SER A 34 -8.99 -4.54 -12.36
CA SER A 34 -8.69 -4.54 -13.80
C SER A 34 -7.22 -4.83 -14.09
N ASP A 35 -6.98 -5.53 -15.20
CA ASP A 35 -5.65 -5.76 -15.81
C ASP A 35 -4.95 -4.45 -16.25
N ARG A 36 -5.47 -3.29 -15.88
CA ARG A 36 -4.96 -1.98 -16.25
C ARG A 36 -3.56 -1.69 -15.71
N PHE A 37 -3.06 -2.45 -14.73
CA PHE A 37 -1.65 -2.37 -14.33
C PHE A 37 -0.75 -3.36 -15.10
N LEU A 38 -1.31 -4.35 -15.80
CA LEU A 38 -0.57 -5.19 -16.74
C LEU A 38 -0.10 -4.31 -17.91
N GLY A 39 1.19 -4.36 -18.22
CA GLY A 39 1.78 -3.49 -19.26
C GLY A 39 2.11 -2.05 -18.82
N VAL A 40 1.73 -1.62 -17.61
CA VAL A 40 2.02 -0.25 -17.09
C VAL A 40 3.35 -0.17 -16.34
N SER A 41 4.20 -1.20 -16.39
CA SER A 41 5.51 -1.18 -15.70
C SER A 41 6.68 -1.52 -16.62
N GLN A 42 7.25 -0.47 -17.22
CA GLN A 42 8.66 -0.45 -17.59
C GLN A 42 9.56 -0.12 -16.38
N ILE A 43 9.06 -0.32 -15.15
CA ILE A 43 9.86 -0.18 -13.92
C ILE A 43 10.91 -1.28 -13.94
N LYS A 44 12.19 -0.94 -13.77
CA LYS A 44 13.24 -1.94 -13.69
C LYS A 44 13.10 -2.71 -12.37
N SER A 45 13.39 -4.00 -12.37
CA SER A 45 13.34 -4.81 -11.14
C SER A 45 14.19 -4.19 -10.02
N ALA A 46 15.38 -3.67 -10.36
CA ALA A 46 16.23 -2.96 -9.41
C ALA A 46 15.58 -1.71 -8.78
N ASP A 47 14.77 -0.96 -9.54
CA ASP A 47 14.09 0.23 -8.99
C ASP A 47 12.95 -0.19 -8.04
N ALA A 48 12.25 -1.28 -8.36
CA ALA A 48 11.23 -1.85 -7.48
C ALA A 48 11.84 -2.46 -6.20
N GLU A 49 12.95 -3.20 -6.34
CA GLU A 49 13.70 -3.74 -5.21
C GLU A 49 14.22 -2.63 -4.31
N ALA A 50 14.84 -1.59 -4.89
CA ALA A 50 15.34 -0.44 -4.12
C ALA A 50 14.22 0.32 -3.41
N TYR A 51 13.01 0.37 -4.00
CA TYR A 51 11.85 0.93 -3.32
C TYR A 51 11.44 0.10 -2.11
N MET A 52 11.36 -1.23 -2.24
CA MET A 52 10.83 -2.11 -1.19
C MET A 52 11.87 -2.49 -0.13
N ALA A 53 13.16 -2.55 -0.45
CA ALA A 53 14.16 -3.05 0.46
C ALA A 53 14.34 -2.18 1.72
N ASP A 54 14.34 -2.83 2.88
CA ASP A 54 14.46 -2.22 4.20
C ASP A 54 13.41 -1.10 4.40
N ARG A 55 12.14 -1.41 4.12
CA ARG A 55 11.06 -0.42 4.16
C ARG A 55 9.81 -0.95 4.81
N THR A 56 9.22 -0.12 5.66
CA THR A 56 7.84 -0.27 6.12
C THR A 56 6.92 0.47 5.15
N ILE A 57 5.95 -0.23 4.59
CA ILE A 57 4.92 0.30 3.70
C ILE A 57 3.57 0.15 4.39
N VAL A 58 2.78 1.23 4.37
CA VAL A 58 1.40 1.22 4.84
C VAL A 58 0.49 1.36 3.63
N SER A 59 -0.41 0.40 3.44
CA SER A 59 -1.34 0.37 2.30
C SER A 59 -2.79 0.24 2.76
N TYR A 60 -3.73 0.50 1.84
CA TYR A 60 -5.15 0.36 2.11
C TYR A 60 -5.85 -0.42 1.00
N ASP A 61 -6.43 -1.57 1.35
CA ASP A 61 -7.28 -2.36 0.46
C ASP A 61 -8.76 -2.06 0.73
N PHE A 62 -9.37 -1.31 -0.20
CA PHE A 62 -10.77 -0.92 -0.15
C PHE A 62 -11.77 -2.09 -0.14
N ASN A 63 -11.40 -3.24 -0.69
CA ASN A 63 -12.34 -4.34 -0.92
C ASN A 63 -12.29 -5.42 0.16
N ARG A 64 -11.22 -5.47 0.96
CA ARG A 64 -10.87 -6.68 1.71
C ARG A 64 -10.26 -6.37 3.07
N HIS A 65 -8.93 -6.23 3.10
CA HIS A 65 -8.17 -6.24 4.34
C HIS A 65 -8.13 -4.89 5.05
N GLY A 66 -8.59 -3.81 4.41
CA GLY A 66 -8.45 -2.46 4.95
C GLY A 66 -6.98 -2.07 5.06
N THR A 67 -6.59 -1.53 6.21
CA THR A 67 -5.23 -1.09 6.50
C THR A 67 -4.27 -2.29 6.54
N GLN A 68 -3.14 -2.21 5.87
CA GLN A 68 -2.06 -3.22 5.97
C GLN A 68 -0.73 -2.52 6.22
N ILE A 69 0.09 -3.11 7.09
CA ILE A 69 1.46 -2.66 7.38
C ILE A 69 2.39 -3.82 7.05
N GLU A 70 3.28 -3.59 6.10
CA GLU A 70 4.26 -4.57 5.64
C GLU A 70 5.67 -4.02 5.79
N TYR A 71 6.56 -4.77 6.43
CA TYR A 71 7.98 -4.48 6.47
C TYR A 71 8.73 -5.50 5.63
N THR A 72 9.44 -5.03 4.61
CA THR A 72 10.30 -5.82 3.73
C THR A 72 11.76 -5.51 4.03
N ALA A 73 12.48 -6.45 4.64
CA ALA A 73 13.90 -6.29 4.94
C ALA A 73 14.75 -6.48 3.69
N ALA A 74 15.94 -5.88 3.67
CA ALA A 74 16.85 -5.96 2.52
C ALA A 74 17.37 -7.37 2.21
N ASP A 75 17.26 -8.32 3.15
CA ASP A 75 17.67 -9.72 2.98
C ASP A 75 16.61 -10.62 2.32
N GLY A 76 15.47 -10.05 1.91
CA GLY A 76 14.36 -10.80 1.32
C GLY A 76 13.35 -11.35 2.34
N THR A 77 13.48 -11.04 3.63
CA THR A 77 12.45 -11.35 4.63
C THR A 77 11.32 -10.31 4.65
N ALA A 78 10.09 -10.77 4.89
CA ALA A 78 8.89 -9.94 4.90
C ALA A 78 8.06 -10.18 6.16
N HIS A 79 7.41 -9.13 6.65
CA HIS A 79 6.63 -9.13 7.87
C HIS A 79 5.33 -8.36 7.65
N LEU A 80 4.20 -9.02 7.81
CA LEU A 80 2.89 -8.47 7.49
C LEU A 80 1.97 -8.43 8.71
N TRP A 81 1.34 -7.27 8.91
CA TRP A 81 0.31 -7.02 9.90
C TRP A 81 -0.93 -6.43 9.22
N TYR A 82 -2.06 -7.11 9.36
CA TYR A 82 -3.35 -6.61 8.88
C TYR A 82 -4.49 -7.02 9.84
N PRO A 83 -5.66 -6.37 9.77
CA PRO A 83 -6.81 -6.63 10.63
C PRO A 83 -7.24 -8.10 10.63
N GLY A 84 -7.48 -8.63 11.82
CA GLY A 84 -7.86 -10.04 12.01
C GLY A 84 -6.67 -10.98 12.19
N ASN A 85 -5.43 -10.53 11.95
CA ASN A 85 -4.26 -11.30 12.37
C ASN A 85 -4.05 -11.19 13.88
N GLU A 86 -4.03 -12.33 14.56
CA GLU A 86 -3.65 -12.40 15.98
C GLU A 86 -2.14 -12.27 16.18
N ARG A 87 -1.33 -12.47 15.13
CA ARG A 87 0.14 -12.45 15.14
C ARG A 87 0.70 -11.87 13.85
N ILE A 88 1.94 -11.39 13.88
CA ILE A 88 2.65 -11.00 12.66
C ILE A 88 2.87 -12.21 11.75
N LEU A 89 2.63 -12.04 10.45
CA LEU A 89 2.96 -13.05 9.45
C LEU A 89 4.39 -12.83 8.98
N HIS A 90 5.27 -13.76 9.33
CA HIS A 90 6.64 -13.78 8.86
C HIS A 90 6.72 -14.58 7.55
N GLY A 91 7.47 -14.06 6.60
CA GLY A 91 7.57 -14.59 5.26
C GLY A 91 8.79 -14.12 4.51
N ARG A 92 8.71 -14.21 3.19
CA ARG A 92 9.74 -13.78 2.25
C ARG A 92 9.13 -12.90 1.19
N TRP A 93 9.93 -11.99 0.64
CA TRP A 93 9.56 -11.23 -0.55
C TRP A 93 10.65 -11.34 -1.61
N LYS A 94 10.27 -11.03 -2.84
CA LYS A 94 11.17 -10.80 -3.97
C LYS A 94 10.48 -9.93 -5.01
N VAL A 95 11.27 -9.39 -5.92
CA VAL A 95 10.76 -8.81 -7.16
C VAL A 95 11.08 -9.77 -8.30
N GLU A 96 10.11 -9.98 -9.19
CA GLU A 96 10.32 -10.78 -10.39
C GLU A 96 9.94 -9.99 -11.65
N ARG A 97 10.70 -10.19 -12.72
CA ARG A 97 10.31 -9.70 -14.04
C ARG A 97 9.50 -10.78 -14.73
N GLN A 98 8.25 -10.46 -15.04
CA GLN A 98 7.43 -11.19 -16.00
C GLN A 98 7.49 -10.48 -17.37
N GLU A 99 7.03 -11.16 -18.42
CA GLU A 99 7.05 -10.65 -19.80
C GLU A 99 6.38 -9.26 -19.92
N LYS A 100 5.33 -9.00 -19.13
CA LYS A 100 4.49 -7.80 -19.25
C LYS A 100 4.52 -6.89 -18.01
N SER A 101 5.25 -7.26 -16.97
CA SER A 101 5.22 -6.57 -15.67
C SER A 101 6.47 -6.84 -14.84
N THR A 102 6.79 -5.87 -13.98
CA THR A 102 7.60 -6.13 -12.79
C THR A 102 6.64 -6.42 -11.64
N GLU A 103 6.84 -7.55 -10.96
CA GLU A 103 5.95 -8.05 -9.92
C GLU A 103 6.62 -8.01 -8.56
N ALA A 104 5.84 -7.67 -7.53
CA ALA A 104 6.20 -7.91 -6.14
C ALA A 104 5.58 -9.25 -5.74
N CYS A 105 6.39 -10.11 -5.14
CA CYS A 105 5.99 -11.46 -4.76
C CYS A 105 6.22 -11.67 -3.27
N PHE A 106 5.25 -12.27 -2.59
CA PHE A 106 5.31 -12.55 -1.16
C PHE A 106 5.00 -14.02 -0.88
N ALA A 107 5.70 -14.60 0.09
CA ALA A 107 5.48 -15.95 0.56
C ALA A 107 5.41 -15.96 2.09
N TYR A 108 4.19 -16.00 2.63
CA TYR A 108 3.94 -16.09 4.07
C TYR A 108 3.79 -17.56 4.51
N GLY A 109 4.06 -17.85 5.79
CA GLY A 109 4.37 -19.19 6.29
C GLY A 109 3.34 -20.30 5.99
N LYS A 110 3.78 -21.57 6.02
CA LYS A 110 3.01 -22.79 5.64
C LYS A 110 1.61 -23.01 6.26
N ASN A 111 1.23 -22.26 7.29
CA ASN A 111 -0.07 -22.34 7.96
C ASN A 111 -0.87 -21.04 7.81
N THR A 112 -0.63 -20.28 6.75
CA THR A 112 -1.42 -19.09 6.39
C THR A 112 -2.35 -19.44 5.24
N HIS A 113 -3.59 -19.00 5.33
CA HIS A 113 -4.55 -19.06 4.23
C HIS A 113 -4.84 -17.63 3.79
N ASN A 114 -4.68 -17.36 2.50
CA ASN A 114 -5.10 -16.11 1.91
C ASN A 114 -6.55 -16.26 1.42
N PRO A 115 -7.55 -15.71 2.14
CA PRO A 115 -8.96 -15.90 1.79
C PRO A 115 -9.35 -15.22 0.47
N GLN A 116 -8.52 -14.30 -0.02
CA GLN A 116 -8.76 -13.57 -1.26
C GLN A 116 -8.35 -14.34 -2.51
N THR A 117 -7.25 -15.09 -2.44
CA THR A 117 -6.74 -15.89 -3.56
C THR A 117 -7.05 -17.36 -3.42
N GLY A 118 -7.45 -17.80 -2.22
CA GLY A 118 -7.58 -19.21 -1.85
C GLY A 118 -6.24 -19.90 -1.64
N HIS A 119 -5.12 -19.16 -1.68
CA HIS A 119 -3.78 -19.72 -1.59
C HIS A 119 -3.44 -20.16 -0.18
N GLU A 120 -2.77 -21.32 -0.08
CA GLU A 120 -2.29 -21.89 1.16
C GLU A 120 -0.76 -21.80 1.26
N GLY A 121 -0.27 -21.06 2.25
CA GLY A 121 1.09 -21.13 2.75
C GLY A 121 2.23 -20.78 1.79
N ALA A 122 3.36 -21.47 1.98
CA ALA A 122 4.75 -21.05 1.72
C ALA A 122 5.18 -20.78 0.25
N GLY A 123 4.24 -20.84 -0.70
CA GLY A 123 4.46 -20.44 -2.08
C GLY A 123 4.48 -18.92 -2.24
N PHE A 124 5.13 -18.44 -3.30
CA PHE A 124 5.06 -17.02 -3.65
C PHE A 124 3.76 -16.71 -4.37
N GLU A 125 3.05 -15.71 -3.87
CA GLU A 125 1.97 -15.02 -4.57
C GLU A 125 2.48 -13.70 -5.10
N CYS A 126 2.31 -13.47 -6.40
CA CYS A 126 2.83 -12.30 -7.10
C CYS A 126 1.72 -11.40 -7.62
N GLY A 127 1.99 -10.10 -7.67
CA GLY A 127 1.14 -9.13 -8.33
C GLY A 127 1.95 -7.98 -8.91
N PRO A 128 1.39 -7.19 -9.86
CA PRO A 128 2.12 -6.08 -10.47
C PRO A 128 2.60 -5.08 -9.40
N PHE A 129 3.91 -4.79 -9.37
CA PHE A 129 4.50 -3.85 -8.40
C PHE A 129 3.83 -2.47 -8.45
N LYS A 130 3.45 -2.02 -9.66
CA LYS A 130 2.75 -0.74 -9.83
C LYS A 130 1.39 -0.70 -9.11
N LYS A 131 0.73 -1.85 -9.01
CA LYS A 131 -0.51 -1.99 -8.24
C LYS A 131 -0.22 -1.82 -6.76
N ALA A 132 0.79 -2.51 -6.20
CA ALA A 132 1.20 -2.34 -4.81
C ALA A 132 1.48 -0.85 -4.51
N GLN A 133 2.36 -0.21 -5.30
CA GLN A 133 2.70 1.21 -5.16
C GLN A 133 1.50 2.16 -5.25
N TYR A 134 0.47 1.79 -6.02
CA TYR A 134 -0.74 2.59 -6.16
C TYR A 134 -1.51 2.67 -4.82
N PHE A 135 -1.61 1.54 -4.10
CA PHE A 135 -2.34 1.43 -2.84
C PHE A 135 -1.54 1.84 -1.60
N ASP A 136 -0.24 2.14 -1.74
CA ASP A 136 0.56 2.71 -0.66
C ASP A 136 -0.04 4.04 -0.19
N VAL A 137 -0.18 4.23 1.11
CA VAL A 137 -0.68 5.48 1.72
C VAL A 137 0.49 6.25 2.35
N ASP A 138 1.48 5.52 2.85
CA ASP A 138 2.72 6.05 3.41
C ASP A 138 3.84 4.99 3.36
N SER A 139 5.09 5.41 3.48
CA SER A 139 6.22 4.49 3.66
C SER A 139 7.41 5.16 4.33
N VAL A 140 8.21 4.38 5.04
CA VAL A 140 9.44 4.86 5.69
C VAL A 140 10.51 3.77 5.66
N GLN A 141 11.78 4.18 5.55
CA GLN A 141 12.92 3.26 5.65
C GLN A 141 12.97 2.63 7.05
N GLY A 142 13.36 1.36 7.12
CA GLY A 142 13.47 0.58 8.35
C GLY A 142 12.16 -0.07 8.79
N ASP A 143 12.26 -0.80 9.90
CA ASP A 143 11.15 -1.47 10.58
C ASP A 143 10.51 -0.55 11.62
N ALA A 144 9.64 0.37 11.17
CA ALA A 144 9.09 1.41 12.03
C ALA A 144 8.24 0.85 13.19
N PHE A 145 7.61 -0.31 12.98
CA PHE A 145 6.71 -0.95 13.94
C PHE A 145 7.34 -2.15 14.68
N GLY A 146 8.61 -2.48 14.40
CA GLY A 146 9.29 -3.61 15.03
C GLY A 146 8.71 -4.98 14.65
N LEU A 147 8.14 -5.10 13.45
CA LEU A 147 7.46 -6.31 12.98
C LEU A 147 8.43 -7.51 12.87
N ALA A 148 9.70 -7.26 12.56
CA ALA A 148 10.70 -8.32 12.44
C ALA A 148 10.99 -9.01 13.78
N ALA A 149 11.03 -8.22 14.85
CA ALA A 149 11.29 -8.70 16.20
C ALA A 149 10.03 -9.21 16.92
N SER A 150 8.84 -8.94 16.40
CA SER A 150 7.58 -9.33 17.01
C SER A 150 7.46 -10.86 17.11
N GLN A 151 7.20 -11.36 18.31
CA GLN A 151 6.95 -12.77 18.57
C GLN A 151 5.64 -12.90 19.35
N GLY A 152 4.71 -13.72 18.86
CA GLY A 152 3.45 -13.98 19.56
C GLY A 152 2.31 -13.05 19.16
N SER A 153 1.39 -12.80 20.11
CA SER A 153 0.18 -12.04 19.86
C SER A 153 0.46 -10.54 19.72
N VAL A 154 -0.15 -9.90 18.73
CA VAL A 154 -0.06 -8.44 18.55
C VAL A 154 -1.38 -7.77 18.89
N LYS A 155 -1.32 -6.46 19.19
CA LYS A 155 -2.53 -5.64 19.24
C LYS A 155 -3.27 -5.80 17.90
N PRO A 156 -4.61 -5.88 17.88
CA PRO A 156 -5.33 -5.88 16.62
C PRO A 156 -5.10 -4.56 15.88
N LEU A 157 -4.78 -4.65 14.59
CA LEU A 157 -4.73 -3.47 13.72
C LEU A 157 -6.17 -3.04 13.37
N PRO A 158 -6.58 -1.78 13.61
CA PRO A 158 -7.89 -1.32 13.17
C PRO A 158 -8.01 -1.33 11.65
N ASP A 159 -9.15 -1.77 11.14
CA ASP A 159 -9.36 -1.96 9.70
C ASP A 159 -9.32 -0.67 8.88
N GLN A 160 -9.96 0.39 9.36
CA GLN A 160 -10.04 1.67 8.67
C GLN A 160 -8.98 2.69 9.13
N ALA A 161 -7.93 2.26 9.85
CA ALA A 161 -6.98 3.18 10.50
C ALA A 161 -6.38 4.22 9.55
N VAL A 162 -6.08 3.84 8.30
CA VAL A 162 -5.53 4.78 7.31
C VAL A 162 -6.53 5.29 6.29
N LYS A 163 -7.80 4.88 6.35
CA LYS A 163 -8.85 5.34 5.42
C LYS A 163 -8.92 6.87 5.31
N PRO A 164 -8.83 7.66 6.40
CA PRO A 164 -8.87 9.12 6.32
C PRO A 164 -7.72 9.75 5.54
N TYR A 165 -6.65 8.99 5.28
CA TYR A 165 -5.47 9.42 4.55
C TYR A 165 -5.42 8.90 3.13
N VAL A 166 -6.33 7.99 2.77
CA VAL A 166 -6.43 7.50 1.40
C VAL A 166 -7.02 8.62 0.55
N PRO A 167 -6.26 9.14 -0.41
CA PRO A 167 -6.64 10.38 -1.04
C PRO A 167 -7.83 10.20 -1.99
N SER A 168 -8.75 11.16 -1.97
CA SER A 168 -9.93 11.18 -2.83
C SER A 168 -9.73 11.93 -4.17
N CYS A 169 -8.53 12.46 -4.46
CA CYS A 169 -8.27 13.24 -5.67
C CYS A 169 -6.80 13.26 -6.13
N LEU A 170 -6.55 13.33 -7.45
CA LEU A 170 -5.22 13.36 -8.09
C LEU A 170 -4.74 14.79 -8.45
N PRO A 171 -3.41 15.05 -8.53
CA PRO A 171 -2.31 14.14 -8.22
C PRO A 171 -2.06 14.04 -6.71
N PHE A 172 -1.81 12.83 -6.24
CA PHE A 172 -1.51 12.57 -4.83
C PHE A 172 -0.12 13.09 -4.45
N VAL A 173 -0.02 13.81 -3.33
CA VAL A 173 1.26 14.04 -2.64
C VAL A 173 1.29 13.06 -1.47
N LYS A 174 1.99 11.93 -1.66
CA LYS A 174 2.19 10.93 -0.60
C LYS A 174 3.42 11.31 0.27
N PRO A 175 3.36 11.13 1.60
CA PRO A 175 2.17 10.79 2.36
C PRO A 175 1.22 11.99 2.51
N TYR A 176 -0.09 11.73 2.47
CA TYR A 176 -1.09 12.73 2.82
C TYR A 176 -1.07 12.95 4.33
N ARG A 177 -0.89 14.21 4.76
CA ARG A 177 -0.75 14.55 6.19
C ARG A 177 -2.05 15.12 6.74
N THR A 178 -2.44 14.70 7.95
CA THR A 178 -3.49 15.34 8.73
C THR A 178 -2.89 15.88 10.01
N ASN A 179 -3.23 17.13 10.37
CA ASN A 179 -2.63 17.82 11.52
C ASN A 179 -1.08 17.81 11.50
N GLY A 180 -0.49 17.88 10.30
CA GLY A 180 0.97 17.87 10.08
C GLY A 180 1.65 16.50 10.15
N LYS A 181 0.94 15.44 10.56
CA LYS A 181 1.48 14.09 10.71
C LYS A 181 1.09 13.17 9.56
N SER A 182 1.99 12.26 9.21
CA SER A 182 1.79 11.20 8.24
C SER A 182 0.94 10.05 8.82
N PRO A 183 0.38 9.17 7.97
CA PRO A 183 -0.31 7.97 8.43
C PRO A 183 0.55 7.12 9.38
N ILE A 184 1.83 6.92 9.09
CA ILE A 184 2.74 6.16 9.97
C ILE A 184 2.92 6.86 11.32
N GLU A 185 3.09 8.19 11.34
CA GLU A 185 3.22 8.94 12.59
C GLU A 185 1.98 8.78 13.49
N HIS A 186 0.78 8.87 12.93
CA HIS A 186 -0.47 8.63 13.67
C HIS A 186 -0.60 7.18 14.15
N LEU A 187 -0.32 6.21 13.27
CA LEU A 187 -0.36 4.79 13.64
C LEU A 187 0.62 4.46 14.78
N LEU A 188 1.82 5.03 14.78
CA LEU A 188 2.80 4.84 15.85
C LEU A 188 2.30 5.38 17.19
N GLU A 189 1.56 6.49 17.19
CA GLU A 189 0.95 7.06 18.39
C GLU A 189 -0.23 6.24 18.89
N ASP A 190 -1.13 5.86 17.99
CA ASP A 190 -2.37 5.13 18.32
C ASP A 190 -2.10 3.69 18.75
N LEU A 191 -1.09 3.07 18.15
CA LEU A 191 -0.75 1.67 18.40
C LEU A 191 0.25 1.55 19.54
N GLY A 192 1.16 2.52 19.69
CA GLY A 192 2.16 2.59 20.76
C GLY A 192 3.13 1.40 20.71
N LYS A 193 4.41 1.63 20.99
CA LYS A 193 5.40 0.54 21.00
C LYS A 193 4.99 -0.54 22.00
N ALA A 194 4.84 -1.77 21.52
CA ALA A 194 4.69 -2.95 22.36
C ALA A 194 5.76 -2.90 23.46
N SER A 195 5.31 -2.95 24.71
CA SER A 195 6.15 -3.11 25.90
C SER A 195 6.83 -4.46 25.87
#